data_AF-A0A933Q828-F1
#
_entry.id   AF-A0A933Q828-F1
#
_cell.length_a   1.000
_cell.length_b   1.000
_cell.length_c   1.000
_cell.angle_alpha   90.00
_cell.angle_beta   90.00
_cell.angle_gamma   90.00
#
_symmetry.space_group_name_H-M   'P 1'
#
loop_
_entity.id
_entity.type
_entity.pdbx_description
1 polymer ?
#
loop_
_entity_poly.entity_id
_entity_poly.type
_entity_poly.pdbx_seq_one_letter_code
_entity_poly.pdbx_strand_id
1 'polypeptide(L)'
;MFQKYFIKTFGCQQNEADSERLAAMLEGRGMEKAESLNDAHHVIINTCMVREMAENRVYGAVNNLAKKKIKTGMPEKIILTGCMVGMAVRDKSGKFLKLIKKRLPDVDEFLPIEEVGFAAIISALFVLCLLPVDGRSVGLMRRYWRSAVN
;
A
#
# COMPACT_ATOMS: atom_id res chain seq x y z
N MET A 1 -16.46 -11.56 6.37
CA MET A 1 -16.71 -10.83 5.11
C MET A 1 -15.34 -10.50 4.54
N PHE A 2 -15.02 -10.95 3.32
CA PHE A 2 -13.71 -10.71 2.73
C PHE A 2 -13.60 -9.25 2.31
N GLN A 3 -12.57 -8.54 2.80
CA GLN A 3 -12.34 -7.15 2.41
C GLN A 3 -11.82 -7.11 0.98
N LYS A 4 -12.50 -6.33 0.12
CA LYS A 4 -12.13 -6.22 -1.28
C LYS A 4 -11.19 -5.04 -1.54
N TYR A 5 -10.20 -5.22 -2.39
CA TYR A 5 -9.24 -4.18 -2.78
C TYR A 5 -9.30 -3.86 -4.27
N PHE A 6 -9.00 -2.62 -4.65
CA PHE A 6 -8.86 -2.21 -6.04
C PHE A 6 -7.60 -1.37 -6.22
N ILE A 7 -6.77 -1.71 -7.21
CA ILE A 7 -5.53 -0.99 -7.50
C ILE A 7 -5.74 -0.14 -8.76
N LYS A 8 -5.58 1.18 -8.60
CA LYS A 8 -5.56 2.14 -9.70
C LYS A 8 -4.12 2.56 -9.97
N THR A 9 -3.56 2.02 -11.05
CA THR A 9 -2.21 2.34 -11.51
C THR A 9 -2.21 3.60 -12.37
N PHE A 10 -1.30 4.53 -12.08
CA PHE A 10 -1.00 5.73 -12.86
C PHE A 10 0.51 5.80 -13.09
N GLY A 11 0.98 5.42 -14.28
CA GLY A 11 2.43 5.43 -14.50
C GLY A 11 2.90 4.66 -15.72
N CYS A 12 4.09 4.06 -15.58
CA CYS A 12 4.74 3.23 -16.60
C CYS A 12 4.65 1.73 -16.23
N GLN A 13 5.27 0.87 -17.05
CA GLN A 13 5.35 -0.58 -16.84
C GLN A 13 5.89 -0.96 -15.46
N GLN A 14 6.78 -0.15 -14.87
CA GLN A 14 7.26 -0.40 -13.51
C GLN A 14 6.13 -0.34 -12.48
N ASN A 15 5.21 0.62 -12.62
CA ASN A 15 4.05 0.71 -11.73
C ASN A 15 3.09 -0.47 -11.93
N GLU A 16 3.02 -1.07 -13.12
CA GLU A 16 2.22 -2.29 -13.35
C GLU A 16 2.80 -3.47 -12.59
N ALA A 17 4.12 -3.69 -12.68
CA ALA A 17 4.82 -4.71 -11.90
C ALA A 17 4.70 -4.48 -10.37
N ASP A 18 4.76 -3.22 -9.94
CA ASP A 18 4.54 -2.85 -8.54
C ASP A 18 3.10 -3.13 -8.09
N SER A 19 2.12 -2.95 -8.99
CA SER A 19 0.72 -3.28 -8.73
C SER A 19 0.49 -4.79 -8.59
N GLU A 20 1.24 -5.63 -9.32
CA GLU A 20 1.22 -7.09 -9.12
C GLU A 20 1.77 -7.48 -7.74
N ARG A 21 2.86 -6.85 -7.31
CA ARG A 21 3.42 -7.05 -5.97
C ARG A 21 2.45 -6.62 -4.87
N LEU A 22 1.79 -5.47 -5.06
CA LEU A 22 0.74 -4.98 -4.16
C LEU A 22 -0.43 -5.95 -4.09
N ALA A 23 -0.88 -6.49 -5.22
CA ALA A 23 -1.94 -7.48 -5.28
C ALA A 23 -1.58 -8.73 -4.46
N ALA A 24 -0.39 -9.29 -4.70
CA ALA A 24 0.08 -10.47 -3.96
C ALA A 24 0.17 -10.21 -2.43
N MET A 25 0.62 -9.02 -2.02
CA MET A 25 0.67 -8.63 -0.61
C MET A 25 -0.75 -8.56 0.01
N LEU A 26 -1.72 -7.97 -0.70
CA LEU A 26 -3.09 -7.80 -0.22
C LEU A 26 -3.82 -9.15 -0.17
N GLU A 27 -3.62 -10.00 -1.17
CA GLU A 27 -4.14 -11.37 -1.21
C GLU A 27 -3.53 -12.23 -0.09
N GLY A 28 -2.22 -12.08 0.18
CA GLY A 28 -1.57 -12.71 1.33
C GLY A 28 -2.10 -12.26 2.70
N ARG A 29 -2.82 -11.13 2.75
CA ARG A 29 -3.55 -10.65 3.94
C ARG A 29 -5.03 -11.10 3.97
N GLY A 30 -5.45 -11.96 3.05
CA GLY A 30 -6.81 -12.48 2.96
C GLY A 30 -7.81 -11.51 2.31
N MET A 31 -7.32 -10.53 1.52
CA MET A 31 -8.17 -9.62 0.78
C MET A 31 -8.44 -10.14 -0.64
N GLU A 32 -9.61 -9.84 -1.18
CA GLU A 32 -9.98 -10.24 -2.55
C GLU A 32 -9.93 -9.06 -3.50
N LYS A 33 -9.56 -9.30 -4.76
CA LYS A 33 -9.57 -8.26 -5.79
C LYS A 33 -11.02 -7.90 -6.14
N ALA A 34 -11.35 -6.61 -6.09
CA ALA A 34 -12.64 -6.10 -6.53
C ALA A 34 -12.71 -6.08 -8.07
N GLU A 35 -13.86 -6.46 -8.62
CA GLU A 35 -14.14 -6.36 -10.07
C GLU A 35 -14.22 -4.90 -10.51
N SER A 36 -14.74 -4.05 -9.64
CA SER A 36 -14.89 -2.62 -9.91
C SER A 36 -14.46 -1.78 -8.71
N LEU A 37 -14.16 -0.51 -8.99
CA LEU A 37 -13.89 0.50 -7.96
C LEU A 37 -15.12 0.76 -7.06
N ASN A 38 -16.32 0.32 -7.47
CA ASN A 38 -17.55 0.41 -6.66
C ASN A 38 -17.64 -0.64 -5.57
N ASP A 39 -16.98 -1.78 -5.74
CA ASP A 39 -17.07 -2.90 -4.81
C ASP A 39 -15.85 -2.99 -3.87
N ALA A 40 -14.96 -2.00 -3.97
CA ALA A 40 -13.70 -1.98 -3.23
C ALA A 40 -13.87 -1.29 -1.87
N HIS A 41 -13.46 -1.99 -0.82
CA HIS A 41 -13.35 -1.44 0.54
C HIS A 41 -12.05 -0.66 0.68
N HIS A 42 -10.98 -1.13 0.01
CA HIS A 42 -9.68 -0.49 -0.03
C HIS A 42 -9.33 -0.11 -1.46
N VAL A 43 -9.04 1.17 -1.71
CA VAL A 43 -8.57 1.64 -3.02
C VAL A 43 -7.12 2.07 -2.90
N ILE A 44 -6.24 1.41 -3.65
CA ILE A 44 -4.81 1.69 -3.70
C ILE A 44 -4.52 2.45 -4.99
N ILE A 45 -3.97 3.65 -4.88
CA ILE A 45 -3.56 4.46 -6.01
C ILE A 45 -2.04 4.36 -6.12
N ASN A 46 -1.55 3.64 -7.14
CA ASN A 46 -0.12 3.48 -7.40
C ASN A 46 0.33 4.52 -8.44
N THR A 47 1.21 5.45 -8.05
CA THR A 47 1.58 6.60 -8.89
C THR A 47 3.05 6.65 -9.26
N CYS A 48 3.33 7.16 -10.47
CA CYS A 48 4.67 7.50 -10.92
C CYS A 48 5.03 8.96 -10.58
N MET A 49 6.31 9.23 -10.30
CA MET A 49 6.85 10.58 -10.19
C MET A 49 7.65 10.93 -11.44
N VAL A 50 7.00 11.49 -12.45
CA VAL A 50 7.75 12.14 -13.52
C VAL A 50 7.08 13.40 -14.06
N ARG A 51 5.76 13.63 -13.85
CA ARG A 51 5.05 14.69 -14.59
C ARG A 51 3.93 15.34 -13.79
N GLU A 52 3.82 16.66 -13.92
CA GLU A 52 2.73 17.51 -13.40
C GLU A 52 1.33 17.00 -13.81
N MET A 53 1.21 16.41 -15.00
CA MET A 53 -0.04 15.77 -15.45
C MET A 53 -0.43 14.54 -14.63
N ALA A 54 0.52 13.78 -14.09
CA ALA A 54 0.21 12.63 -13.25
C ALA A 54 -0.34 13.08 -11.89
N GLU A 55 0.19 14.18 -11.33
CA GLU A 55 -0.33 14.76 -10.09
C GLU A 55 -1.79 15.19 -10.22
N ASN A 56 -2.14 15.93 -11.27
CA ASN A 56 -3.53 16.38 -11.49
C ASN A 56 -4.52 15.21 -11.60
N ARG A 57 -4.12 14.11 -12.24
CA ARG A 57 -4.95 12.89 -12.31
C ARG A 57 -5.13 12.24 -10.95
N VAL A 58 -4.07 12.20 -10.14
CA VAL A 58 -4.11 11.64 -8.78
C VAL A 58 -5.02 12.49 -7.89
N TYR A 59 -4.85 13.82 -7.90
CA TYR A 59 -5.72 14.74 -7.15
C TYR A 59 -7.19 14.57 -7.56
N GLY A 60 -7.48 14.50 -8.86
CA GLY A 60 -8.83 14.25 -9.37
C GLY A 60 -9.39 12.90 -8.94
N ALA A 61 -8.59 11.83 -9.00
CA ALA A 61 -9.00 10.49 -8.58
C ALA A 61 -9.31 10.42 -7.09
N VAL A 62 -8.45 10.98 -6.24
CA VAL A 62 -8.67 11.03 -4.78
C VAL A 62 -9.92 11.83 -4.45
N ASN A 63 -10.09 13.03 -5.03
CA ASN A 63 -11.28 13.85 -4.77
C ASN A 63 -12.59 13.14 -5.17
N ASN A 64 -12.58 12.42 -6.30
CA ASN A 64 -13.73 11.62 -6.71
C ASN A 64 -14.02 10.47 -5.74
N LEU A 65 -12.99 9.79 -5.25
CA LEU A 65 -13.12 8.75 -4.23
C LEU A 65 -13.60 9.31 -2.90
N ALA A 66 -13.11 10.45 -2.46
CA ALA A 66 -13.53 11.13 -1.23
C ALA A 66 -15.02 11.50 -1.29
N LYS A 67 -15.46 12.12 -2.39
CA LYS A 67 -16.89 12.41 -2.62
C LYS A 67 -17.75 11.15 -2.58
N LYS A 68 -17.23 10.05 -3.12
CA LYS A 68 -17.93 8.77 -3.13
C LYS A 68 -17.99 8.14 -1.73
N LYS A 69 -16.89 8.20 -0.97
CA LYS A 69 -16.79 7.77 0.44
C LYS A 69 -17.85 8.48 1.29
N ILE A 70 -18.00 9.80 1.10
CA ILE A 70 -19.04 10.59 1.78
C ILE A 70 -20.45 10.15 1.38
N LYS A 71 -20.70 9.86 0.10
CA LYS A 71 -22.03 9.51 -0.41
C LYS A 71 -22.49 8.08 -0.11
N THR A 72 -21.57 7.14 -0.15
CA THR A 72 -21.87 5.69 -0.16
C THR A 72 -21.26 4.93 1.01
N GLY A 73 -20.38 5.58 1.78
CA GLY A 73 -19.54 4.91 2.77
C GLY A 73 -18.33 4.18 2.17
N MET A 74 -18.20 4.11 0.83
CA MET A 74 -17.15 3.37 0.14
C MET A 74 -16.30 4.23 -0.82
N PRO A 75 -14.98 4.01 -0.90
CA PRO A 75 -14.19 3.02 -0.15
C PRO A 75 -13.94 3.43 1.31
N GLU A 76 -13.76 2.45 2.20
CA GLU A 76 -13.41 2.67 3.61
C GLU A 76 -12.02 3.28 3.76
N LYS A 77 -11.06 2.85 2.92
CA LYS A 77 -9.69 3.36 2.91
C LYS A 77 -9.20 3.73 1.51
N ILE A 78 -8.58 4.89 1.41
CA ILE A 78 -7.84 5.37 0.25
C ILE A 78 -6.35 5.35 0.60
N ILE A 79 -5.59 4.53 -0.13
CA ILE A 79 -4.15 4.33 0.07
C ILE A 79 -3.41 4.90 -1.14
N LEU A 80 -2.40 5.71 -0.91
CA LEU A 80 -1.52 6.22 -1.97
C LEU A 80 -0.16 5.54 -1.88
N THR A 81 0.36 5.07 -3.02
CA THR A 81 1.65 4.38 -3.11
C THR A 81 2.37 4.72 -4.42
N GLY A 82 3.57 4.15 -4.60
CA GLY A 82 4.43 4.34 -5.76
C GLY A 82 5.55 5.37 -5.53
N CYS A 83 6.25 5.73 -6.61
CA CYS A 83 7.46 6.55 -6.56
C CYS A 83 7.21 7.90 -5.87
N MET A 84 6.05 8.52 -6.09
CA MET A 84 5.69 9.81 -5.47
C MET A 84 5.76 9.76 -3.95
N VAL A 85 5.24 8.69 -3.36
CA VAL A 85 5.28 8.46 -1.91
C VAL A 85 6.69 8.08 -1.48
N GLY A 86 7.37 7.24 -2.26
CA GLY A 86 8.77 6.86 -2.01
C GLY A 86 9.71 8.06 -1.84
N MET A 87 9.73 9.06 -2.75
CA MET A 87 10.59 10.22 -2.49
C MET A 87 10.07 11.14 -1.40
N ALA A 88 8.76 11.20 -1.15
CA ALA A 88 8.23 11.99 -0.03
C ALA A 88 8.72 11.49 1.31
N VAL A 89 8.85 10.17 1.45
CA VAL A 89 9.42 9.54 2.64
C VAL A 89 10.94 9.71 2.69
N ARG A 90 11.64 9.67 1.55
CA ARG A 90 13.10 9.84 1.47
C ARG A 90 13.58 11.30 1.61
N ASP A 91 12.71 12.28 1.38
CA ASP A 91 13.03 13.70 1.55
C ASP A 91 13.36 14.01 3.02
N LYS A 92 14.65 14.15 3.33
CA LYS A 92 15.15 14.50 4.68
C LYS A 92 14.60 15.84 5.17
N SER A 93 14.17 16.73 4.28
CA SER A 93 13.55 18.00 4.68
C SER A 93 12.13 17.82 5.24
N GLY A 94 11.47 16.69 4.95
CA GLY A 94 10.07 16.42 5.32
C GLY A 94 9.05 17.40 4.73
N LYS A 95 9.48 18.32 3.85
CA LYS A 95 8.63 19.36 3.25
C LYS A 95 7.71 18.73 2.22
N PHE A 96 8.23 17.77 1.44
CA PHE A 96 7.45 17.15 0.37
C PHE A 96 6.30 16.30 0.93
N LEU A 97 6.54 15.52 1.99
CA LEU A 97 5.48 14.77 2.66
C LEU A 97 4.40 15.67 3.26
N LYS A 98 4.79 16.78 3.89
CA LYS A 98 3.84 17.78 4.41
C LYS A 98 2.99 18.40 3.30
N LEU A 99 3.60 18.70 2.16
CA LEU A 99 2.90 19.27 1.00
C LEU A 99 1.84 18.30 0.46
N ILE A 100 2.21 17.03 0.26
CA ILE A 100 1.29 16.01 -0.26
C ILE A 100 0.14 15.79 0.72
N LYS A 101 0.41 15.63 2.01
CA LYS A 101 -0.64 15.49 3.04
C LYS A 101 -1.60 16.69 3.07
N LYS A 102 -1.08 17.90 2.85
CA LYS A 102 -1.91 19.11 2.79
C LYS A 102 -2.79 19.16 1.54
N ARG A 103 -2.29 18.68 0.40
CA ARG A 103 -3.03 18.65 -0.88
C ARG A 103 -4.00 17.47 -0.99
N LEU A 104 -3.72 16.38 -0.28
CA LEU A 104 -4.49 15.13 -0.29
C LEU A 104 -4.93 14.76 1.14
N PRO A 105 -5.82 15.57 1.76
CA PRO A 105 -6.29 15.29 3.12
C PRO A 105 -7.18 14.03 3.20
N ASP A 106 -7.81 13.64 2.09
CA ASP A 106 -8.72 12.48 2.03
C ASP A 106 -7.99 11.14 1.85
N VAL A 107 -6.65 11.15 1.70
CA VAL A 107 -5.86 9.92 1.68
C VAL A 107 -5.65 9.46 3.11
N ASP A 108 -6.17 8.27 3.41
CA ASP A 108 -6.09 7.68 4.75
C ASP A 108 -4.66 7.20 5.07
N GLU A 109 -3.95 6.66 4.08
CA GLU A 109 -2.64 6.04 4.27
C GLU A 109 -1.68 6.27 3.09
N PHE A 110 -0.41 6.54 3.40
CA PHE A 110 0.67 6.66 2.42
C PHE A 110 1.61 5.48 2.60
N LEU A 111 1.63 4.58 1.62
CA LEU A 111 2.41 3.34 1.66
C LEU A 111 3.61 3.45 0.71
N PRO A 112 4.86 3.53 1.20
CA PRO A 112 6.04 3.47 0.35
C PRO A 112 6.17 2.08 -0.30
N ILE A 113 6.54 2.04 -1.59
CA ILE A 113 6.57 0.80 -2.37
C ILE A 113 7.60 -0.21 -1.83
N GLU A 114 8.63 0.29 -1.14
CA GLU A 114 9.68 -0.50 -0.51
C GLU A 114 9.13 -1.43 0.59
N GLU A 115 8.03 -1.08 1.24
CA GLU A 115 7.42 -1.90 2.31
C GLU A 115 6.57 -3.06 1.77
N VAL A 116 6.16 -2.99 0.50
CA VAL A 116 5.25 -3.96 -0.14
C VAL A 116 5.90 -5.34 -0.28
N GLY A 117 7.22 -5.40 -0.46
CA GLY A 117 7.97 -6.65 -0.58
C GLY A 117 8.24 -7.35 0.76
N PHE A 118 8.50 -6.58 1.82
CA PHE A 118 8.80 -7.15 3.15
C PHE A 118 7.54 -7.64 3.87
N ALA A 119 6.41 -6.97 3.67
CA ALA A 119 5.17 -7.33 4.34
C ALA A 119 4.63 -8.70 3.92
N ALA A 120 4.75 -9.09 2.65
CA ALA A 120 4.36 -10.42 2.19
C ALA A 120 5.18 -11.54 2.87
N ILE A 121 6.49 -11.31 3.03
CA ILE A 121 7.41 -12.22 3.72
C ILE A 121 7.10 -12.26 5.22
N ILE A 122 6.87 -11.11 5.85
CA ILE A 122 6.56 -11.03 7.28
C ILE A 122 5.19 -11.63 7.59
N SER A 123 4.17 -11.43 6.75
CA SER A 123 2.86 -12.06 6.92
C SER A 123 2.95 -13.59 6.81
N ALA A 124 3.70 -14.11 5.84
CA ALA A 124 3.98 -15.55 5.75
C ALA A 124 4.75 -16.08 6.97
N LEU A 125 5.73 -15.32 7.47
CA LEU A 125 6.46 -15.62 8.71
C LEU A 125 5.57 -15.55 9.95
N PHE A 126 4.60 -14.64 10.01
CA PHE A 126 3.67 -14.50 11.13
C PHE A 126 2.69 -15.68 11.16
N VAL A 127 2.21 -16.12 9.99
CA VAL A 127 1.45 -17.38 9.85
C VAL A 127 2.30 -18.57 10.28
N LEU A 128 3.58 -18.62 9.89
CA LEU A 128 4.52 -19.66 10.33
C LEU A 128 4.76 -19.65 11.85
N CYS A 129 4.72 -18.47 12.48
CA CYS A 129 4.91 -18.28 13.92
C CYS A 129 3.64 -18.59 14.73
N LEU A 130 2.46 -18.52 14.09
CA LEU A 130 1.16 -18.90 14.66
C LEU A 130 0.84 -20.39 14.49
N LEU A 131 1.57 -21.11 13.63
CA LEU A 131 1.60 -22.57 13.67
C LEU A 131 2.28 -23.00 14.98
N PRO A 132 1.81 -24.07 15.65
CA PRO A 132 2.41 -24.55 16.89
C PRO A 132 3.77 -25.18 16.55
N VAL A 133 4.80 -24.35 16.41
CA VAL A 133 6.17 -24.82 16.22
C VAL A 133 6.79 -24.99 17.59
N ASP A 134 7.12 -26.24 17.92
CA ASP A 134 7.78 -26.67 19.14
C ASP A 134 8.85 -25.67 19.62
N GLY A 135 8.88 -25.38 20.93
CA GLY A 135 9.61 -24.26 21.55
C GLY A 135 11.13 -24.20 21.32
N ARG A 136 11.72 -25.19 20.64
CA ARG A 136 13.13 -25.18 20.21
C ARG A 136 13.37 -24.37 18.94
N SER A 137 12.41 -24.27 18.02
CA SER A 137 12.58 -23.62 16.71
C SER A 137 12.50 -22.08 16.78
N VAL A 138 11.73 -21.56 17.73
CA VAL A 138 11.56 -20.11 17.97
C VAL A 138 12.87 -19.44 18.39
N GLY A 139 13.72 -20.16 19.14
CA GLY A 139 15.01 -19.66 19.61
C GLY A 139 16.07 -19.53 18.50
N LEU A 140 15.93 -20.29 17.41
CA LEU A 140 16.84 -20.24 16.25
C LEU A 140 16.47 -19.09 15.31
N MET A 141 15.16 -18.89 15.04
CA MET A 141 14.68 -17.78 14.22
C MET A 141 14.97 -16.41 14.85
N ARG A 142 14.84 -16.26 16.19
CA ARG A 142 15.20 -15.00 16.88
C ARG A 142 16.69 -14.67 16.79
N ARG A 143 17.56 -15.68 16.69
CA ARG A 143 19.00 -15.48 16.48
C ARG A 143 19.31 -15.10 15.03
N TYR A 144 18.63 -15.73 14.07
CA TYR A 144 18.79 -15.41 12.65
C TYR A 144 18.33 -13.97 12.35
N TRP A 145 17.19 -13.53 12.89
CA TRP A 145 16.70 -12.17 12.69
C TRP A 145 17.61 -11.10 13.32
N ARG A 146 18.16 -11.34 14.51
CA ARG A 146 19.14 -10.42 15.13
C ARG A 146 20.45 -10.28 14.35
N SER A 147 20.84 -11.30 13.61
CA SER A 147 22.05 -11.28 12.77
C SER A 147 21.81 -10.71 11.37
N ALA A 148 20.56 -10.57 10.93
CA ALA A 148 20.21 -10.03 9.62
C ALA A 148 19.81 -8.54 9.66
N VAL A 149 19.53 -8.01 10.85
CA VAL A 149 19.10 -6.61 11.09
C VAL A 149 20.27 -5.73 11.62
N ASN A 150 21.46 -6.30 11.78
CA ASN A 150 22.69 -5.62 12.20
C ASN A 150 23.79 -5.88 11.17
#